data_AF-N8YAV9-F1
#
_entry.id   AF-N8YAV9-F1
#
_cell.length_a   1.000
_cell.length_b   1.000
_cell.length_c   1.000
_cell.angle_alpha   90.00
_cell.angle_beta   90.00
_cell.angle_gamma   90.00
#
_symmetry.space_group_name_H-M   'P 1'
#
loop_
_entity.id
_entity.type
_entity.pdbx_description
1 polymer ?
#
loop_
_entity_poly.entity_id
_entity_poly.type
_entity_poly.pdbx_seq_one_letter_code
_entity_poly.pdbx_strand_id
1 'polypeptide(L)'
;MEKISINDDLPVAIMILNGGTEIKCGSFIMSSMTAVEYVKAQANTKAGQYVSILDVVAMTKVVDDAGTEYELDYDHIADGPHFNLIRLNEAKAELEAKVKAAA
;
A
#
# COMPACT_ATOMS: atom_id res chain seq x y z
N MET A 1 -14.15 10.95 -10.49
CA MET A 1 -12.83 11.55 -10.21
C MET A 1 -11.80 10.56 -10.70
N GLU A 2 -10.82 11.00 -11.47
CA GLU A 2 -9.69 10.14 -11.85
C GLU A 2 -8.89 9.79 -10.59
N LYS A 3 -8.40 8.54 -10.48
CA LYS A 3 -7.61 8.14 -9.32
C LYS A 3 -6.26 8.84 -9.38
N ILE A 4 -5.99 9.66 -8.37
CA ILE A 4 -4.65 10.18 -8.13
C ILE A 4 -3.82 9.07 -7.53
N SER A 5 -2.58 8.95 -7.98
CA SER A 5 -1.60 7.98 -7.49
C SER A 5 -0.25 8.64 -7.24
N ILE A 6 0.54 8.03 -6.36
CA ILE A 6 1.95 8.37 -6.10
C ILE A 6 2.77 7.11 -6.31
N ASN A 7 3.92 7.26 -6.96
CA ASN A 7 4.92 6.20 -7.11
C ASN A 7 6.15 6.62 -6.34
N ASP A 8 6.69 5.74 -5.51
CA ASP A 8 7.88 6.03 -4.71
C ASP A 8 8.61 4.74 -4.29
N ASP A 9 9.80 4.88 -3.72
CA ASP A 9 10.66 3.79 -3.29
C ASP A 9 10.36 3.36 -1.84
N LEU A 10 10.54 2.07 -1.58
CA LEU A 10 10.51 1.52 -0.23
C LEU A 10 11.89 1.68 0.44
N PRO A 11 11.95 2.07 1.72
CA PRO A 11 13.20 2.07 2.49
C PRO A 11 13.87 0.69 2.54
N VAL A 12 13.04 -0.36 2.62
CA VAL A 12 13.47 -1.76 2.54
C VAL A 12 12.53 -2.51 1.61
N ALA A 13 13.09 -3.26 0.67
CA ALA A 13 12.30 -4.04 -0.27
C ALA A 13 11.39 -5.05 0.45
N ILE A 14 10.17 -5.21 -0.06
CA ILE A 14 9.21 -6.21 0.40
C ILE A 14 9.33 -7.45 -0.50
N MET A 15 9.34 -8.63 0.10
CA MET A 15 9.36 -9.91 -0.62
C MET A 15 7.92 -10.41 -0.76
N ILE A 16 7.48 -10.63 -2.00
CA ILE A 16 6.17 -11.21 -2.32
C ILE A 16 6.36 -12.64 -2.78
N LEU A 17 5.62 -13.58 -2.21
CA LEU A 17 5.60 -14.96 -2.68
C LEU A 17 4.56 -15.12 -3.80
N ASN A 18 4.99 -15.34 -5.03
CA ASN A 18 4.11 -15.56 -6.17
C ASN A 18 4.44 -16.89 -6.87
N GLY A 19 3.51 -17.84 -6.83
CA GLY A 19 3.68 -19.15 -7.47
C GLY A 19 4.88 -19.95 -6.94
N GLY A 20 5.30 -19.72 -5.69
CA GLY A 20 6.48 -20.36 -5.08
C GLY A 20 7.81 -19.66 -5.35
N THR A 21 7.79 -18.56 -6.10
CA THR A 21 8.97 -17.70 -6.31
C THR A 21 8.87 -16.47 -5.42
N GLU A 22 9.95 -16.16 -4.70
CA GLU A 22 10.08 -14.90 -3.97
C GLU A 22 10.44 -13.77 -4.94
N ILE A 23 9.62 -12.73 -4.96
CA ILE A 23 9.77 -11.56 -5.81
C ILE A 23 10.12 -10.38 -4.94
N LYS A 24 11.25 -9.75 -5.23
CA LYS A 24 11.73 -8.57 -4.52
C LYS A 24 11.09 -7.31 -5.11
N CYS A 25 10.37 -6.56 -4.30
CA CYS A 25 9.73 -5.31 -4.70
C CYS A 25 10.38 -4.13 -3.99
N GLY A 26 11.01 -3.24 -4.76
CA GLY A 26 11.79 -2.10 -4.25
C GLY A 26 11.02 -0.79 -4.16
N SER A 27 9.86 -0.70 -4.82
CA SER A 27 9.05 0.50 -4.89
C SER A 27 7.56 0.16 -4.72
N PHE A 28 6.73 1.19 -4.67
CA PHE A 28 5.29 1.05 -4.51
C PHE A 28 4.52 2.10 -5.31
N ILE A 29 3.27 1.77 -5.60
CA ILE A 29 2.25 2.67 -6.13
C ILE A 29 1.16 2.76 -5.08
N MET A 30 0.87 3.98 -4.63
CA MET A 30 -0.24 4.25 -3.74
C MET A 30 -1.31 5.05 -4.47
N SER A 31 -2.55 4.54 -4.48
CA SER A 31 -3.68 5.16 -5.17
C SER A 31 -4.76 5.62 -4.22
N SER A 32 -5.38 6.75 -4.58
CA SER A 32 -6.56 7.27 -3.88
C SER A 32 -7.72 6.27 -3.96
N MET A 33 -8.50 6.22 -2.88
CA MET A 33 -9.68 5.36 -2.77
C MET A 33 -10.95 6.20 -2.73
N THR A 34 -11.99 5.69 -3.35
CA THR A 34 -13.36 6.14 -3.08
C THR A 34 -13.81 5.69 -1.68
N ALA A 35 -14.82 6.36 -1.12
CA ALA A 35 -15.40 5.95 0.16
C ALA A 35 -15.94 4.50 0.15
N VAL A 36 -16.44 4.03 -1.00
CA VAL A 36 -16.91 2.64 -1.15
C VAL A 36 -15.75 1.64 -1.11
N GLU A 37 -14.64 1.94 -1.77
CA GLU A 37 -13.44 1.09 -1.72
C GLU A 37 -12.87 1.03 -0.30
N TYR A 38 -12.86 2.17 0.40
CA TYR A 38 -12.39 2.27 1.80
C TYR A 38 -13.22 1.38 2.74
N VAL A 39 -14.55 1.46 2.66
CA VAL A 39 -15.44 0.62 3.49
C VAL A 39 -15.30 -0.86 3.13
N LYS A 40 -15.14 -1.19 1.84
CA LYS A 40 -14.92 -2.58 1.40
C LYS A 40 -13.60 -3.16 1.93
N ALA A 41 -12.52 -2.36 1.96
CA ALA A 41 -11.26 -2.79 2.54
C ALA A 41 -11.42 -3.13 4.03
N GLN A 42 -12.13 -2.28 4.78
CA GLN A 42 -12.38 -2.52 6.21
C GLN A 42 -13.28 -3.73 6.49
N ALA A 43 -14.20 -4.06 5.58
CA ALA A 43 -15.05 -5.24 5.75
C ALA A 43 -14.24 -6.55 5.80
N ASN A 44 -12.99 -6.56 5.31
CA ASN A 44 -12.09 -7.71 5.35
C ASN A 44 -11.20 -7.76 6.60
N THR A 45 -11.34 -6.81 7.52
CA THR A 45 -10.55 -6.74 8.76
C THR A 45 -10.81 -7.95 9.64
N LYS A 46 -9.75 -8.60 10.13
CA LYS A 46 -9.84 -9.68 11.13
C LYS A 46 -9.62 -9.13 12.55
N ALA A 47 -10.11 -9.85 13.55
CA ALA A 47 -9.88 -9.51 14.95
C ALA A 47 -8.37 -9.41 15.25
N GLY A 48 -7.95 -8.33 15.91
CA GLY A 48 -6.55 -8.07 16.24
C GLY A 48 -5.75 -7.34 15.16
N GLN A 49 -6.31 -7.09 13.98
CA GLN A 49 -5.67 -6.28 12.94
C GLN A 49 -5.94 -4.78 13.15
N TYR A 50 -4.92 -3.96 12.87
CA TYR A 50 -5.05 -2.50 12.91
C TYR A 50 -5.61 -1.96 11.59
N VAL A 51 -6.72 -1.21 11.67
CA VAL A 51 -7.39 -0.60 10.51
C VAL A 51 -6.44 0.30 9.71
N SER A 52 -5.55 1.04 10.38
CA SER A 52 -4.58 1.91 9.71
C SER A 52 -3.63 1.16 8.77
N ILE A 53 -3.26 -0.08 9.10
CA ILE A 53 -2.44 -0.93 8.22
C ILE A 53 -3.27 -1.44 7.04
N LEU A 54 -4.53 -1.81 7.27
CA LEU A 54 -5.43 -2.25 6.20
C LEU A 54 -5.72 -1.15 5.19
N ASP A 55 -5.84 0.10 5.65
CA ASP A 55 -5.93 1.25 4.76
C ASP A 55 -4.69 1.34 3.85
N VAL A 56 -3.50 1.23 4.43
CA VAL A 56 -2.24 1.27 3.68
C VAL A 56 -2.18 0.14 2.66
N VAL A 57 -2.51 -1.09 3.07
CA VAL A 57 -2.53 -2.26 2.17
C VAL A 57 -3.52 -2.05 1.03
N ALA A 58 -4.74 -1.60 1.31
CA ALA A 58 -5.76 -1.40 0.28
C ALA A 58 -5.44 -0.27 -0.71
N MET A 59 -4.60 0.69 -0.29
CA MET A 59 -4.15 1.79 -1.12
C MET A 59 -2.90 1.45 -1.93
N THR A 60 -2.17 0.39 -1.59
CA THR A 60 -0.79 0.20 -2.04
C THR A 60 -0.60 -1.10 -2.81
N LYS A 61 0.07 -0.99 -3.95
CA LYS A 61 0.71 -2.13 -4.61
C LYS A 61 2.22 -1.95 -4.58
N VAL A 62 2.97 -3.02 -4.43
CA VAL A 62 4.43 -3.00 -4.54
C VAL A 62 4.86 -3.35 -5.95
N VAL A 63 6.03 -2.86 -6.35
CA VAL A 63 6.53 -2.97 -7.71
C VAL A 63 7.93 -3.57 -7.71
N ASP A 64 8.15 -4.55 -8.58
CA ASP A 64 9.46 -5.16 -8.81
C ASP A 64 10.34 -4.32 -9.75
N ASP A 65 11.60 -4.76 -9.93
CA ASP A 65 12.55 -4.09 -10.82
C ASP A 65 12.13 -4.13 -12.31
N ALA A 66 11.19 -5.00 -12.69
CA ALA A 66 10.63 -5.10 -14.03
C ALA A 66 9.39 -4.20 -14.23
N GLY A 67 8.93 -3.50 -13.18
CA GLY A 67 7.73 -2.67 -13.22
C GLY A 67 6.43 -3.45 -13.03
N THR A 68 6.49 -4.71 -12.61
CA THR A 68 5.32 -5.54 -12.33
C THR A 68 4.74 -5.19 -10.97
N GLU A 69 3.43 -4.93 -10.93
CA GLU A 69 2.70 -4.63 -9.69
C GLU A 69 2.24 -5.91 -8.98
N TYR A 70 2.35 -5.92 -7.65
CA TYR A 70 1.88 -6.99 -6.78
C TYR A 70 1.03 -6.44 -5.64
N GLU A 71 -0.02 -7.20 -5.29
CA GLU A 71 -0.84 -6.92 -4.13
C GLU A 71 -0.05 -7.20 -2.85
N LEU A 72 -0.32 -6.38 -1.83
CA LEU A 72 0.15 -6.61 -0.46
C LEU A 72 -0.94 -7.28 0.36
N ASP A 73 -0.53 -7.98 1.41
CA ASP A 73 -1.42 -8.33 2.52
C ASP A 73 -0.98 -7.62 3.80
N TYR A 74 -1.79 -7.81 4.85
CA TYR A 74 -1.54 -7.23 6.16
C TYR A 74 -0.18 -7.63 6.75
N ASP A 75 0.23 -8.89 6.58
CA ASP A 75 1.39 -9.47 7.23
C ASP A 75 2.68 -8.93 6.60
N HIS A 76 2.69 -8.64 5.29
CA HIS A 76 3.82 -7.96 4.63
C HIS A 76 4.18 -6.62 5.29
N ILE A 77 3.20 -5.92 5.87
CA ILE A 77 3.40 -4.64 6.55
C ILE A 77 3.59 -4.83 8.06
N ALA A 78 2.78 -5.68 8.69
CA ALA A 78 2.79 -5.87 10.14
C ALA A 78 4.05 -6.58 10.64
N ASP A 79 4.53 -7.58 9.89
CA ASP A 79 5.76 -8.32 10.21
C ASP A 79 7.00 -7.73 9.50
N GLY A 80 6.77 -6.72 8.64
CA GLY A 80 7.81 -6.04 7.89
C GLY A 80 8.57 -4.97 8.70
N PRO A 81 9.60 -4.36 8.09
CA PRO A 81 10.35 -3.28 8.71
C PRO A 81 9.46 -2.07 9.03
N HIS A 82 9.50 -1.59 10.28
CA HIS A 82 8.73 -0.42 10.72
C HIS A 82 8.95 0.84 9.85
N PHE A 83 10.16 1.00 9.28
CA PHE A 83 10.48 2.09 8.36
C PHE A 83 9.59 2.11 7.10
N ASN A 84 9.17 0.94 6.60
CA ASN A 84 8.24 0.87 5.47
C ASN A 84 6.87 1.40 5.87
N LEU A 85 6.37 1.03 7.05
CA LEU A 85 5.11 1.56 7.57
C LEU A 85 5.16 3.09 7.74
N ILE A 86 6.28 3.65 8.23
CA ILE A 86 6.47 5.11 8.30
C ILE A 86 6.35 5.72 6.89
N ARG A 87 7.16 5.24 5.93
CA ARG A 87 7.18 5.78 4.56
C ARG A 87 5.81 5.72 3.90
N LEU A 88 5.10 4.60 4.03
CA LEU A 88 3.77 4.40 3.45
C LEU A 88 2.74 5.36 4.07
N ASN A 89 2.80 5.62 5.38
CA ASN A 89 1.91 6.61 5.99
C ASN A 89 2.23 8.04 5.54
N GLU A 90 3.50 8.39 5.34
CA GLU A 90 3.89 9.67 4.76
C GLU A 90 3.36 9.82 3.32
N ALA A 91 3.47 8.78 2.51
CA ALA A 91 2.92 8.76 1.15
C ALA A 91 1.40 8.89 1.14
N LYS A 92 0.70 8.25 2.10
CA LYS A 92 -0.75 8.39 2.28
C LYS A 92 -1.12 9.85 2.59
N ALA A 93 -0.41 10.50 3.51
CA ALA A 93 -0.65 11.90 3.83
C ALA A 93 -0.41 12.83 2.62
N GLU A 94 0.65 12.58 1.83
CA GLU A 94 0.91 13.31 0.59
C GLU A 94 -0.21 13.12 -0.43
N LEU A 95 -0.65 11.87 -0.62
CA LEU A 95 -1.73 11.52 -1.53
C LEU A 95 -3.04 12.20 -1.13
N GLU A 96 -3.39 12.19 0.16
CA GLU A 96 -4.57 12.89 0.67
C GLU A 96 -4.50 14.40 0.41
N ALA A 97 -3.33 15.01 0.55
CA ALA A 97 -3.13 16.43 0.23
C ALA A 97 -3.34 16.70 -1.27
N LYS A 98 -2.82 15.84 -2.15
CA LYS A 98 -3.02 15.95 -3.61
C LYS A 98 -4.49 15.79 -4.00
N VAL A 99 -5.19 14.82 -3.40
CA VAL A 99 -6.63 14.62 -3.64
C VAL A 99 -7.44 15.83 -3.21
N LYS A 100 -7.17 16.40 -2.03
CA LYS A 100 -7.85 17.61 -1.54
C LYS A 100 -7.60 18.82 -2.44
N ALA A 101 -6.39 18.97 -2.99
CA ALA A 101 -6.05 20.06 -3.90
C ALA A 101 -6.71 19.93 -5.28
N ALA A 102 -7.09 18.72 -5.68
CA ALA A 102 -7.74 18.42 -6.95
C ALA A 102 -9.27 18.32 -6.88
N ALA A 103 -9.85 18.44 -5.67
CA ALA A 103 -11.30 18.41 -5.41
C ALA A 103 -11.92 19.81 -5.51
#